data_AF-A0A9E2M0I7-F1
#
_entry.id   AF-A0A9E2M0I7-F1
#
_cell.length_a   1.000
_cell.length_b   1.000
_cell.length_c   1.000
_cell.angle_alpha   90.00
_cell.angle_beta   90.00
_cell.angle_gamma   90.00
#
_symmetry.space_group_name_H-M   'P 1'
#
loop_
_entity.id
_entity.type
_entity.pdbx_description
1 polymer ?
#
loop_
_entity_poly.entity_id
_entity_poly.type
_entity_poly.pdbx_seq_one_letter_code
_entity_poly.pdbx_strand_id
1 'polypeptide(L)'
;MENKRAHLEMIQAVINRMAGNSFLIKGWTITLVAALFALAQKETNPVFMYLAYFPAFVFWALDGYYLWQERLLRKLFDRVRTQQESDIDFSMNTSVVEPQAGSIWRATFSQTLLVFHGAILLSILLVIKLSFN
;
A
#
# COMPACT_ATOMS: atom_id res chain seq x y z
N MET A 1 -22.66 9.81 -23.71
CA MET A 1 -21.72 8.75 -23.27
C MET A 1 -20.32 9.30 -23.01
N GLU A 2 -20.07 10.58 -23.32
CA GLU A 2 -18.77 11.23 -23.16
C GLU A 2 -18.46 11.51 -21.69
N ASN A 3 -19.44 11.98 -20.92
CA ASN A 3 -19.26 12.30 -19.49
C ASN A 3 -18.94 11.03 -18.70
N LYS A 4 -19.68 9.95 -18.94
CA LYS A 4 -19.40 8.66 -18.31
C LYS A 4 -17.98 8.18 -18.61
N ARG A 5 -17.56 8.23 -19.88
CA ARG A 5 -16.22 7.80 -20.26
C ARG A 5 -15.15 8.64 -19.56
N ALA A 6 -15.30 9.97 -19.56
CA ALA A 6 -14.39 10.88 -18.89
C ALA A 6 -14.31 10.65 -17.37
N HIS A 7 -15.45 10.39 -16.72
CA HIS A 7 -15.47 10.09 -15.28
C HIS A 7 -14.77 8.76 -14.96
N LEU A 8 -15.03 7.72 -15.75
CA LEU A 8 -14.33 6.43 -15.62
C LEU A 8 -12.82 6.56 -15.83
N GLU A 9 -12.39 7.34 -16.82
CA GLU A 9 -10.97 7.65 -17.07
C GLU A 9 -10.34 8.38 -15.88
N MET A 10 -11.04 9.35 -15.28
CA MET A 10 -10.58 10.05 -14.08
C MET A 10 -10.41 9.09 -12.90
N ILE A 11 -11.39 8.21 -12.65
CA ILE A 11 -11.29 7.20 -11.58
C ILE A 11 -10.11 6.25 -11.85
N GLN A 12 -9.96 5.77 -13.09
CA GLN A 12 -8.87 4.88 -13.47
C GLN A 12 -7.49 5.53 -13.29
N ALA A 13 -7.37 6.83 -13.60
CA ALA A 13 -6.13 7.57 -13.37
C ALA A 13 -5.74 7.59 -11.88
N VAL A 14 -6.71 7.74 -10.97
CA VAL A 14 -6.44 7.68 -9.52
C VAL A 14 -6.11 6.26 -9.07
N ILE A 15 -6.79 5.24 -9.59
CA ILE A 15 -6.45 3.82 -9.34
C ILE A 15 -4.98 3.54 -9.71
N ASN A 16 -4.55 3.99 -10.89
CA ASN A 16 -3.17 3.82 -11.35
C ASN A 16 -2.17 4.52 -10.42
N ARG A 17 -2.52 5.72 -9.90
CA ARG A 17 -1.69 6.42 -8.90
C ARG A 17 -1.60 5.67 -7.57
N MET A 18 -2.69 5.06 -7.10
CA MET A 18 -2.66 4.25 -5.86
C MET A 18 -1.79 3.01 -6.02
N ALA A 19 -1.92 2.30 -7.16
CA ALA A 19 -1.07 1.16 -7.49
C ALA A 19 0.41 1.57 -7.60
N GLY A 20 0.70 2.71 -8.24
CA GLY A 20 2.03 3.28 -8.33
C GLY A 20 2.63 3.64 -6.97
N ASN A 21 1.86 4.29 -6.10
CA ASN A 21 2.31 4.62 -4.74
C ASN A 21 2.56 3.36 -3.87
N SER A 22 1.70 2.34 -3.97
CA SER A 22 1.93 1.04 -3.32
C SER A 22 3.25 0.41 -3.79
N PHE A 23 3.51 0.42 -5.09
CA PHE A 23 4.76 -0.10 -5.64
C PHE A 23 5.98 0.70 -5.17
N LEU A 24 5.90 2.04 -5.18
CA LEU A 24 6.98 2.90 -4.70
C LEU A 24 7.32 2.65 -3.22
N ILE A 25 6.31 2.51 -2.36
CA ILE A 25 6.53 2.24 -0.94
C ILE A 25 7.23 0.88 -0.72
N LYS A 26 6.91 -0.14 -1.50
CA LYS A 26 7.62 -1.43 -1.47
C LYS A 26 9.11 -1.24 -1.80
N GLY A 27 9.40 -0.44 -2.83
CA GLY A 27 10.78 -0.05 -3.16
C GLY A 27 11.48 0.65 -2.01
N TRP A 28 10.86 1.69 -1.44
CA TRP A 28 11.41 2.44 -0.31
C TRP A 28 11.61 1.59 0.95
N THR A 29 10.76 0.58 1.16
CA THR A 29 10.93 -0.39 2.25
C THR A 29 12.23 -1.15 2.11
N ILE A 30 12.48 -1.71 0.92
CA ILE A 30 13.73 -2.44 0.65
C ILE A 30 14.93 -1.50 0.79
N THR A 31 14.86 -0.29 0.22
CA THR A 31 15.96 0.68 0.26
C THR A 31 16.31 1.11 1.69
N LEU A 32 15.33 1.51 2.51
CA LEU A 32 15.61 1.97 3.87
C LEU A 32 16.08 0.83 4.78
N VAL A 33 15.49 -0.36 4.66
CA VAL A 33 15.94 -1.53 5.44
C VAL A 33 17.39 -1.88 5.08
N ALA A 34 17.73 -1.93 3.79
CA ALA A 34 19.11 -2.19 3.34
C ALA A 34 20.09 -1.10 3.81
N ALA A 35 19.71 0.18 3.73
CA ALA A 35 20.52 1.29 4.21
C ALA A 35 20.78 1.20 5.72
N LEU A 36 19.76 0.87 6.52
CA LEU A 36 19.90 0.70 7.96
C LEU A 36 20.79 -0.50 8.32
N PHE A 37 20.73 -1.60 7.57
CA PHE A 37 21.69 -2.71 7.77
C PHE A 37 23.12 -2.31 7.45
N ALA A 38 23.34 -1.57 6.36
CA ALA A 38 24.67 -1.09 6.00
C ALA A 38 25.24 -0.13 7.07
N LEU A 39 24.39 0.70 7.67
CA LEU A 39 24.78 1.57 8.79
C LEU A 39 25.04 0.76 10.07
N ALA A 40 24.20 -0.23 10.38
CA ALA A 40 24.32 -1.05 11.58
C ALA A 40 25.64 -1.83 11.66
N GLN A 41 26.26 -2.17 10.53
CA GLN A 41 27.58 -2.83 10.51
C GLN A 41 28.70 -1.97 11.12
N LYS A 42 28.53 -0.65 11.17
CA LYS A 42 29.53 0.27 11.76
C LYS A 42 29.28 0.54 13.23
N GLU A 43 28.12 0.14 13.75
CA GLU A 43 27.71 0.40 15.12
C GLU A 43 28.09 -0.78 16.02
N THR A 44 28.59 -0.47 17.21
CA THR A 44 28.89 -1.49 18.24
C THR A 44 27.65 -1.91 19.01
N ASN A 45 26.58 -1.11 18.98
CA ASN A 45 25.35 -1.42 19.69
C ASN A 45 24.43 -2.33 18.86
N PRO A 46 24.24 -3.60 19.29
CA PRO A 46 23.39 -4.57 18.60
C PRO A 46 21.92 -4.12 18.45
N VAL A 47 21.47 -3.23 19.35
CA VAL A 47 20.10 -2.71 19.36
C VAL A 47 19.80 -1.87 18.11
N PHE A 48 20.81 -1.32 17.43
CA PHE A 48 20.63 -0.47 16.26
C PHE A 48 19.99 -1.21 15.08
N MET A 49 20.20 -2.52 14.95
CA MET A 49 19.56 -3.33 13.88
C MET A 49 18.04 -3.40 14.00
N TYR A 50 17.49 -3.27 15.22
CA TYR A 50 16.04 -3.25 15.43
C TYR A 50 15.38 -1.99 14.87
N LEU A 51 16.15 -0.93 14.60
CA LEU A 51 15.64 0.28 13.96
C LEU A 51 15.06 0.00 12.57
N ALA A 52 15.53 -1.04 11.88
CA ALA A 52 14.99 -1.46 10.57
C ALA A 52 13.52 -1.90 10.62
N TYR A 53 13.01 -2.31 11.79
CA TYR A 53 11.59 -2.62 11.95
C TYR A 53 10.70 -1.39 11.82
N PHE A 54 11.18 -0.21 12.22
CA PHE A 54 10.39 1.01 12.18
C PHE A 54 9.90 1.35 10.76
N PRO A 55 10.78 1.55 9.75
CA PRO A 55 10.30 1.81 8.39
C PRO A 55 9.54 0.63 7.80
N ALA A 56 9.88 -0.62 8.16
CA ALA A 56 9.14 -1.80 7.68
C ALA A 56 7.66 -1.78 8.10
N PHE A 57 7.36 -1.51 9.37
CA PHE A 57 5.97 -1.43 9.83
C PHE A 57 5.22 -0.20 9.31
N VAL A 58 5.89 0.97 9.29
CA VAL A 58 5.29 2.22 8.79
C VAL A 58 4.89 2.06 7.32
N PHE A 59 5.78 1.53 6.50
CA PHE A 59 5.51 1.33 5.08
C PHE A 59 4.51 0.21 4.81
N TRP A 60 4.47 -0.84 5.63
CA TRP A 60 3.39 -1.82 5.53
C TRP A 60 2.01 -1.20 5.78
N ALA A 61 1.87 -0.36 6.82
CA ALA A 61 0.62 0.33 7.09
C ALA A 61 0.20 1.25 5.93
N LEU A 62 1.14 2.03 5.36
CA LEU A 62 0.86 2.92 4.22
C LEU A 62 0.51 2.16 2.93
N ASP A 63 1.18 1.03 2.68
CA ASP A 63 0.86 0.14 1.56
C ASP A 63 -0.56 -0.45 1.69
N GLY A 64 -0.94 -0.84 2.91
CA GLY A 64 -2.30 -1.24 3.25
C GLY A 64 -3.33 -0.13 2.98
N TYR A 65 -3.00 1.12 3.33
CA TYR A 65 -3.84 2.28 3.03
C TYR A 65 -4.02 2.48 1.52
N TYR A 66 -2.95 2.45 0.72
CA TYR A 66 -3.06 2.63 -0.73
C TYR A 66 -3.89 1.52 -1.39
N LEU A 67 -3.70 0.26 -0.97
CA LEU A 67 -4.51 -0.85 -1.46
C LEU A 67 -5.99 -0.71 -1.07
N TRP A 68 -6.28 -0.19 0.13
CA TRP A 68 -7.66 0.07 0.54
C TRP A 68 -8.32 1.18 -0.30
N GLN A 69 -7.60 2.29 -0.53
CA GLN A 69 -8.07 3.37 -1.41
C GLN A 69 -8.29 2.88 -2.85
N GLU A 70 -7.41 2.04 -3.36
CA GLU A 70 -7.59 1.41 -4.68
C GLU A 70 -8.87 0.57 -4.75
N ARG A 71 -9.16 -0.23 -3.71
CA ARG A 71 -10.40 -1.03 -3.62
C ARG A 71 -11.64 -0.15 -3.60
N LEU A 72 -11.63 0.96 -2.84
CA LEU A 72 -12.71 1.93 -2.82
C LEU A 72 -12.98 2.51 -4.22
N LEU A 73 -11.92 2.94 -4.90
CA LEU A 73 -12.02 3.51 -6.25
C LEU A 73 -12.49 2.49 -7.29
N ARG A 74 -12.06 1.22 -7.18
CA ARG A 74 -12.59 0.13 -8.02
C ARG A 74 -14.10 -0.06 -7.82
N LYS A 75 -14.60 0.05 -6.59
CA LYS A 75 -16.05 0.00 -6.30
C LYS A 75 -16.78 1.24 -6.82
N LEU A 76 -16.18 2.41 -6.74
CA LEU A 76 -16.74 3.63 -7.33
C LEU A 76 -16.82 3.50 -8.86
N PHE A 77 -15.77 2.98 -9.50
CA PHE A 77 -15.75 2.68 -10.94
C PHE A 77 -16.89 1.73 -11.32
N ASP A 78 -17.06 0.64 -10.58
CA ASP A 78 -18.14 -0.34 -10.78
C ASP A 78 -19.54 0.28 -10.66
N ARG A 79 -19.72 1.25 -9.75
CA ARG A 79 -20.97 2.00 -9.61
C ARG A 79 -21.19 2.88 -10.84
N VAL A 80 -20.22 3.72 -11.20
CA VAL A 80 -20.33 4.71 -12.29
C VAL A 80 -20.56 4.04 -13.64
N ARG A 81 -19.92 2.90 -13.93
CA ARG A 81 -20.12 2.21 -15.23
C ARG A 81 -21.57 1.78 -15.47
N THR A 82 -22.35 1.58 -14.41
CA THR A 82 -23.76 1.17 -14.48
C THR A 82 -24.75 2.33 -14.47
N GLN A 83 -24.32 3.57 -14.17
CA GLN A 83 -25.19 4.75 -14.17
C GLN A 83 -25.61 5.14 -15.58
N GLN A 84 -26.73 5.87 -15.71
CA GLN A 84 -27.09 6.48 -16.99
C GLN A 84 -26.23 7.71 -17.26
N GLU A 85 -26.10 8.09 -18.53
CA GLU A 85 -25.29 9.26 -18.91
C GLU A 85 -25.78 10.56 -18.26
N SER A 86 -27.10 10.70 -18.06
CA SER A 86 -27.73 11.85 -17.41
C SER A 86 -27.37 12.00 -15.94
N ASP A 87 -26.92 10.92 -15.30
CA ASP A 87 -26.71 10.85 -13.85
C ASP A 87 -25.22 11.01 -13.48
N ILE A 88 -24.35 11.25 -14.47
CA ILE A 88 -22.92 11.41 -14.26
C ILE A 88 -22.64 12.79 -13.66
N ASP A 89 -22.18 12.80 -12.42
CA ASP A 89 -21.93 14.00 -11.61
C ASP A 89 -20.44 14.28 -11.36
N PHE A 90 -19.54 13.44 -11.89
CA PHE A 90 -18.10 13.49 -11.68
C PHE A 90 -17.65 13.41 -10.20
N SER A 91 -18.52 12.96 -9.29
CA SER A 91 -18.19 12.83 -7.88
C SER A 91 -17.09 11.78 -7.67
N MET A 92 -16.10 12.14 -6.85
CA MET A 92 -15.02 11.25 -6.41
C MET A 92 -15.22 10.77 -4.96
N ASN A 93 -16.40 10.99 -4.40
CA ASN A 93 -16.72 10.58 -3.04
C ASN A 93 -16.91 9.06 -2.95
N THR A 94 -15.99 8.38 -2.26
CA THR A 94 -15.99 6.92 -2.10
C THR A 94 -16.84 6.42 -0.92
N SER A 95 -17.34 7.31 -0.05
CA SER A 95 -18.16 6.91 1.11
C SER A 95 -19.43 6.13 0.70
N VAL A 96 -19.97 6.41 -0.49
CA VAL A 96 -21.15 5.74 -1.04
C VAL A 96 -20.91 4.27 -1.45
N VAL A 97 -19.65 3.83 -1.50
CA VAL A 97 -19.24 2.46 -1.82
C VAL A 97 -18.35 1.83 -0.73
N GLU A 98 -18.04 2.57 0.33
CA GLU A 98 -17.14 2.13 1.39
C GLU A 98 -17.51 0.77 2.02
N PRO A 99 -18.79 0.49 2.33
CA PRO A 99 -19.17 -0.82 2.88
C PRO A 99 -18.81 -2.02 1.98
N GLN A 100 -18.66 -1.79 0.66
CA GLN A 100 -18.37 -2.82 -0.33
C GLN A 100 -16.87 -3.07 -0.52
N ALA A 101 -16.01 -2.12 -0.13
CA ALA A 101 -14.55 -2.22 -0.31
C ALA A 101 -13.87 -2.99 0.84
N GLY A 102 -14.58 -3.20 1.94
CA GLY A 102 -14.05 -3.78 3.17
C GLY A 102 -13.20 -2.79 3.96
N SER A 103 -12.67 -3.25 5.11
CA SER A 103 -11.86 -2.40 5.99
C SER A 103 -10.42 -2.26 5.53
N ILE A 104 -9.77 -1.18 5.96
CA ILE A 104 -8.32 -0.96 5.77
C ILE A 104 -7.48 -2.11 6.33
N TRP A 105 -7.92 -2.74 7.43
CA TRP A 105 -7.24 -3.90 8.01
C TRP A 105 -7.26 -5.11 7.08
N ARG A 106 -8.36 -5.33 6.36
CA ARG A 106 -8.45 -6.40 5.34
C ARG A 106 -7.58 -6.13 4.13
N ALA A 107 -7.20 -4.88 3.86
CA ALA A 107 -6.21 -4.56 2.84
C ALA A 107 -4.79 -4.77 3.37
N THR A 108 -4.50 -4.22 4.55
CA THR A 108 -3.19 -4.30 5.22
C THR A 108 -2.73 -5.73 5.44
N PHE A 109 -3.64 -6.60 5.91
CA PHE A 109 -3.38 -8.03 6.13
C PHE A 109 -3.82 -8.92 4.97
N SER A 110 -3.84 -8.39 3.74
CA SER A 110 -4.08 -9.21 2.56
C SER A 110 -2.89 -10.12 2.25
N GLN A 111 -3.15 -11.25 1.59
CA GLN A 111 -2.11 -12.24 1.27
C GLN A 111 -0.91 -11.62 0.53
N THR A 112 -1.14 -10.70 -0.41
CA THR A 112 -0.08 -10.06 -1.19
C THR A 112 0.83 -9.19 -0.31
N LEU A 113 0.26 -8.43 0.61
CA LEU A 113 1.04 -7.57 1.51
C LEU A 113 1.71 -8.38 2.62
N LEU A 114 1.04 -9.42 3.14
CA LEU A 114 1.60 -10.34 4.12
C LEU A 114 2.83 -11.08 3.58
N VAL A 115 2.79 -11.54 2.33
CA VAL A 115 3.95 -12.20 1.72
C VAL A 115 5.12 -11.23 1.57
N PHE A 116 4.88 -10.02 1.06
CA PHE A 116 5.93 -9.03 0.85
C PHE A 116 6.53 -8.52 2.17
N HIS A 117 5.70 -7.93 3.04
CA HIS A 117 6.18 -7.34 4.29
C HIS A 117 6.60 -8.41 5.29
N GLY A 118 5.97 -9.59 5.28
CA GLY A 118 6.43 -10.74 6.06
C GLY A 118 7.84 -11.19 5.66
N ALA A 119 8.17 -11.21 4.37
CA ALA A 119 9.53 -11.50 3.91
C ALA A 119 10.55 -10.45 4.38
N ILE A 120 10.17 -9.16 4.39
CA ILE A 120 11.02 -8.09 4.94
C ILE A 120 11.24 -8.25 6.45
N LEU A 121 10.17 -8.51 7.21
CA LEU A 121 10.29 -8.71 8.66
C LEU A 121 11.13 -9.95 9.00
N LEU A 122 10.97 -11.02 8.21
CA LEU A 122 11.77 -12.23 8.34
C LEU A 122 13.24 -11.97 7.99
N SER A 123 13.54 -11.17 6.95
CA SER A 123 14.93 -10.85 6.61
C SER A 123 15.62 -10.03 7.71
N ILE A 124 14.92 -9.07 8.32
CA ILE A 124 15.41 -8.34 9.49
C ILE A 124 15.71 -9.31 10.65
N LEU A 125 14.79 -10.22 10.95
CA LEU A 125 14.97 -11.21 12.01
C LEU A 125 16.18 -12.12 11.77
N LEU A 126 16.36 -12.58 10.53
CA LEU A 126 17.47 -13.46 10.14
C LEU A 126 18.82 -12.74 10.27
N VAL A 127 18.92 -11.50 9.79
CA VAL A 127 20.14 -10.68 9.90
C VAL A 127 20.52 -10.45 11.35
N ILE A 128 19.55 -10.10 12.20
CA ILE A 128 19.74 -9.94 13.65
C ILE A 128 20.26 -11.25 14.27
N LYS A 129 19.62 -12.39 13.99
CA LYS A 129 20.08 -13.69 14.53
C LYS A 129 21.48 -14.08 14.08
N LEU A 130 21.83 -13.82 12.82
CA LEU A 130 23.15 -14.12 12.28
C LEU A 130 24.25 -13.20 12.85
N SER A 131 23.88 -12.01 13.33
CA SER A 131 24.83 -11.04 13.89
C SER A 131 25.13 -11.26 15.39
N PHE A 132 24.29 -12.03 16.09
CA PHE A 132 24.41 -12.30 17.54
C PHE A 132 24.70 -13.76 17.91
N ASN A 133 24.88 -14.62 16.91
CA ASN A 133 25.43 -15.97 17.05
C ASN A 133 26.92 -15.96 16.68
#